data_AF-A0A0M4CSD1-F1
#
_entry.id   AF-A0A0M4CSD1-F1
#
_cell.length_a   1.000
_cell.length_b   1.000
_cell.length_c   1.000
_cell.angle_alpha   90.00
_cell.angle_beta   90.00
_cell.angle_gamma   90.00
#
_symmetry.space_group_name_H-M   'P 1'
#
loop_
_entity.id
_entity.type
_entity.pdbx_description
1 polymer ?
#
loop_
_entity_poly.entity_id
_entity_poly.type
_entity_poly.pdbx_seq_one_letter_code
_entity_poly.pdbx_strand_id
1 'polypeptide(L)'
;MNLPVPTCADCGVARFSTKPKKSPYCRRCIGRHNGRSPARRAKCSAAMKAYLADPNTLAAHAKRTGDGVRRAMIERPEFAAKRRELGRRIGMTRLGVESRPAGSPSRILAGRRSGATKLAWCPVEYRDDYRRLVKSQGLRAAEARKVIEDQIAADAARFAATGVLPQSLRIEGASA
;
A
#
# COMPACT_ATOMS: atom_id res chain seq x y z
N MET A 1 -17.01 41.91 -20.59
CA MET A 1 -15.63 41.88 -20.07
C MET A 1 -15.17 40.43 -20.02
N ASN A 2 -14.14 40.04 -20.79
CA ASN A 2 -13.58 38.69 -20.73
C ASN A 2 -12.71 38.57 -19.47
N LEU A 3 -13.16 37.82 -18.47
CA LEU A 3 -12.35 37.54 -17.28
C LEU A 3 -11.17 36.63 -17.68
N PRO A 4 -9.94 36.91 -17.21
CA PRO A 4 -8.78 36.08 -17.52
C PRO A 4 -8.99 34.65 -17.01
N VAL A 5 -8.69 33.67 -17.86
CA VAL A 5 -8.85 32.25 -17.50
C VAL A 5 -7.82 31.91 -16.42
N PRO A 6 -8.24 31.49 -15.21
CA PRO A 6 -7.31 31.19 -14.14
C PRO A 6 -6.43 30.00 -14.50
N THR A 7 -5.12 30.17 -14.42
CA THR A 7 -4.15 29.10 -14.67
C THR A 7 -3.86 28.32 -13.39
N CYS A 8 -3.34 27.10 -13.54
CA CYS A 8 -2.88 26.29 -12.42
C CYS A 8 -1.49 26.76 -11.96
N ALA A 9 -1.32 26.99 -10.65
CA ALA A 9 -0.04 27.45 -10.09
C ALA A 9 1.14 26.48 -10.29
N ASP A 10 0.89 25.17 -10.44
CA ASP A 10 1.95 24.16 -10.62
C ASP A 10 2.28 23.88 -12.09
N CYS A 11 1.27 23.62 -12.93
CA CYS A 11 1.50 23.20 -14.32
C CYS A 11 1.11 24.23 -15.40
N GLY A 12 0.69 25.44 -15.03
CA GLY A 12 0.29 26.50 -15.97
C GLY A 12 -1.00 26.26 -16.76
N VAL A 13 -1.49 25.02 -16.84
CA VAL A 13 -2.70 24.65 -17.59
C VAL A 13 -3.91 25.48 -17.17
N ALA A 14 -4.60 26.03 -18.17
CA ALA A 14 -5.86 26.76 -18.02
C ALA A 14 -6.91 25.91 -17.28
N ARG A 15 -7.50 26.48 -16.23
CA ARG A 15 -8.52 25.79 -15.43
C ARG A 15 -9.89 26.19 -15.94
N PHE A 16 -10.46 25.36 -16.80
CA PHE A 16 -11.86 25.49 -17.19
C PHE A 16 -12.75 25.11 -16.01
N SER A 17 -13.18 26.12 -15.26
CA SER A 17 -14.17 25.99 -14.18
C SER A 17 -15.10 27.17 -14.26
N THR A 18 -16.40 26.91 -14.42
CA THR A 18 -17.45 27.94 -14.39
C THR A 18 -17.61 28.55 -13.01
N LYS A 19 -17.04 27.95 -11.96
CA LYS A 19 -17.07 28.45 -10.58
C LYS A 19 -15.67 28.76 -10.05
N PRO A 20 -15.49 29.85 -9.28
CA PRO A 20 -14.22 30.14 -8.62
C PRO A 20 -13.87 29.02 -7.64
N LYS A 21 -12.67 28.45 -7.77
CA LYS A 21 -12.17 27.39 -6.88
C LYS A 21 -11.23 28.00 -5.84
N LYS A 22 -11.39 27.59 -4.59
CA LYS A 22 -10.51 27.99 -3.47
C LYS A 22 -9.06 27.49 -3.62
N SER A 23 -8.83 26.45 -4.43
CA SER A 23 -7.49 25.91 -4.69
C SER A 23 -6.87 26.60 -5.90
N PRO A 24 -5.59 26.99 -5.89
CA PRO A 24 -4.89 27.53 -7.06
C PRO A 24 -4.45 26.45 -8.06
N TYR A 25 -4.68 25.17 -7.76
CA TYR A 25 -4.20 24.04 -8.56
C TYR A 25 -5.29 23.45 -9.48
N CYS A 26 -4.89 22.82 -10.59
CA CYS A 26 -5.77 21.98 -11.40
C CYS A 26 -6.07 20.65 -10.69
N ARG A 27 -7.05 19.87 -11.19
CA ARG A 27 -7.44 18.58 -10.58
C ARG A 27 -6.28 17.59 -10.45
N ARG A 28 -5.36 17.57 -11.42
CA ARG A 28 -4.17 16.71 -11.41
C ARG A 28 -3.18 17.16 -10.34
N CYS A 29 -2.81 18.45 -10.35
CA CYS A 29 -1.81 19.01 -9.44
C CYS A 29 -2.31 19.05 -7.99
N ILE A 30 -3.60 19.33 -7.73
CA ILE A 30 -4.15 19.25 -6.37
C ILE A 30 -4.11 17.82 -5.83
N GLY A 31 -4.39 16.82 -6.68
CA GLY A 31 -4.27 15.41 -6.31
C GLY A 31 -2.83 15.04 -5.95
N ARG A 32 -1.85 15.46 -6.77
CA ARG A 32 -0.42 15.28 -6.49
C ARG A 32 0.00 15.97 -5.18
N HIS A 33 -0.39 17.23 -5.00
CA HIS A 33 -0.08 18.00 -3.81
C HIS A 33 -0.67 17.35 -2.55
N ASN A 34 -1.94 16.94 -2.58
CA ASN A 34 -2.56 16.23 -1.46
C ASN A 34 -1.92 14.86 -1.20
N GLY A 35 -1.45 14.17 -2.25
CA GLY A 35 -0.75 12.88 -2.14
C GLY A 35 0.64 12.97 -1.51
N ARG A 36 1.33 14.12 -1.64
CA ARG A 36 2.66 14.35 -1.03
C ARG A 36 2.62 14.48 0.49
N SER A 37 1.51 14.94 1.06
CA SER A 37 1.37 15.10 2.52
C SER A 37 0.81 13.81 3.15
N PRO A 38 1.59 13.10 3.99
CA PRO A 38 1.11 11.89 4.65
C PRO A 38 -0.12 12.15 5.52
N ALA A 39 -0.12 13.28 6.26
CA ALA A 39 -1.22 13.68 7.12
C ALA A 39 -2.52 13.96 6.34
N ARG A 40 -2.44 14.71 5.21
CA ARG A 40 -3.64 14.94 4.37
C ARG A 40 -4.13 13.65 3.74
N ARG A 41 -3.23 12.79 3.26
CA ARG A 41 -3.60 11.49 2.69
C ARG A 41 -4.33 10.62 3.72
N ALA A 42 -3.82 10.57 4.95
CA ALA A 42 -4.46 9.87 6.07
C ALA A 42 -5.85 10.44 6.37
N LYS A 43 -5.98 11.78 6.48
CA LYS A 43 -7.27 12.46 6.70
C LYS A 43 -8.28 12.17 5.60
N CYS A 44 -7.90 12.27 4.33
CA CYS A 44 -8.78 11.98 3.19
C CYS A 44 -9.21 10.50 3.18
N SER A 45 -8.31 9.58 3.49
CA SER A 45 -8.63 8.15 3.58
C SER A 45 -9.60 7.87 4.72
N ALA A 46 -9.36 8.42 5.92
CA ALA A 46 -10.25 8.27 7.06
C ALA A 46 -11.66 8.83 6.77
N ALA A 47 -11.74 10.02 6.16
CA ALA A 47 -13.01 10.62 5.78
C ALA A 47 -13.79 9.76 4.75
N MET A 48 -13.11 9.22 3.74
CA MET A 48 -13.76 8.34 2.76
C MET A 48 -14.21 7.01 3.38
N LYS A 49 -13.40 6.44 4.28
CA LYS A 49 -13.79 5.23 5.03
C LYS A 49 -15.01 5.47 5.91
N ALA A 50 -15.05 6.60 6.63
CA ALA A 50 -16.19 6.97 7.45
C ALA A 50 -17.45 7.19 6.59
N TYR A 51 -17.32 7.87 5.44
CA TYR A 51 -18.41 8.06 4.49
C TYR A 51 -18.96 6.72 3.96
N LEU A 52 -18.08 5.78 3.64
CA LEU A 52 -18.46 4.45 3.13
C LEU A 52 -18.75 3.43 4.23
N ALA A 53 -18.76 3.82 5.51
CA ALA A 53 -19.11 2.93 6.61
C ALA A 53 -20.62 2.66 6.68
N ASP A 54 -21.44 3.61 6.23
CA ASP A 54 -22.88 3.41 6.07
C ASP A 54 -23.17 2.46 4.88
N PRO A 55 -23.85 1.33 5.09
CA PRO A 55 -24.19 0.39 4.03
C PRO A 55 -24.98 1.02 2.87
N ASN A 56 -25.87 1.97 3.15
CA ASN A 56 -26.67 2.62 2.12
C ASN A 56 -25.80 3.52 1.23
N THR A 57 -24.92 4.29 1.86
CA THR A 57 -23.94 5.12 1.15
C THR A 57 -22.98 4.28 0.33
N LEU A 58 -22.50 3.15 0.85
CA LEU A 58 -21.66 2.21 0.12
C LEU A 58 -22.38 1.64 -1.11
N ALA A 59 -23.62 1.17 -0.94
CA ALA A 59 -24.44 0.63 -2.03
C ALA A 59 -24.70 1.69 -3.11
N ALA A 60 -25.06 2.91 -2.71
CA ALA A 60 -25.27 4.02 -3.64
C ALA A 60 -23.98 4.41 -4.38
N HIS A 61 -22.82 4.39 -3.70
CA HIS A 61 -21.53 4.66 -4.33
C HIS A 61 -21.17 3.57 -5.34
N ALA A 62 -21.35 2.30 -4.98
CA ALA A 62 -21.10 1.15 -5.85
C ALA A 62 -21.97 1.22 -7.11
N LYS A 63 -23.28 1.47 -6.95
CA LYS A 63 -24.22 1.65 -8.06
C LYS A 63 -23.77 2.78 -9.00
N ARG A 64 -23.52 3.98 -8.45
CA ARG A 64 -23.10 5.16 -9.24
C ARG A 64 -21.81 4.90 -10.02
N THR A 65 -20.85 4.22 -9.40
CA THR A 65 -19.57 3.90 -10.03
C THR A 65 -19.75 2.85 -11.13
N GLY A 66 -20.54 1.81 -10.87
CA GLY A 66 -20.88 0.78 -11.83
C GLY A 66 -21.62 1.34 -13.06
N ASP A 67 -22.63 2.17 -12.84
CA ASP A 67 -23.40 2.82 -13.91
C ASP A 67 -22.52 3.77 -14.73
N GLY A 68 -21.63 4.53 -14.09
CA GLY A 68 -20.68 5.40 -14.78
C GLY A 68 -19.70 4.61 -15.67
N VAL A 69 -19.20 3.47 -15.18
CA VAL A 69 -18.35 2.59 -15.99
C VAL A 69 -19.15 1.96 -17.14
N ARG A 70 -20.36 1.46 -16.89
CA ARG A 70 -21.22 0.88 -17.93
C ARG A 70 -21.52 1.89 -19.03
N ARG A 71 -21.89 3.11 -18.65
CA ARG A 71 -22.13 4.21 -19.57
C ARG A 71 -20.89 4.54 -20.39
N ALA A 72 -19.73 4.69 -19.74
CA ALA A 72 -18.47 4.95 -20.44
C ALA A 72 -18.09 3.83 -21.42
N MET A 73 -18.41 2.57 -21.13
CA MET A 73 -18.17 1.45 -22.04
C MET A 73 -19.05 1.51 -23.31
N ILE A 74 -20.26 2.08 -23.20
CA ILE A 74 -21.20 2.23 -24.32
C ILE A 74 -20.86 3.47 -25.15
N GLU A 75 -20.68 4.62 -24.49
CA GLU A 75 -20.50 5.91 -25.14
C GLU A 75 -19.09 6.11 -25.71
N ARG A 76 -18.10 5.37 -25.23
CA ARG A 76 -16.68 5.56 -25.56
C ARG A 76 -16.04 4.25 -25.99
N PRO A 77 -16.12 3.89 -27.29
CA PRO A 77 -15.60 2.62 -27.78
C PRO A 77 -14.09 2.45 -27.52
N GLU A 78 -13.32 3.54 -27.52
CA GLU A 78 -11.90 3.55 -27.19
C GLU A 78 -11.63 3.19 -25.72
N PHE A 79 -12.50 3.62 -24.80
CA PHE A 79 -12.43 3.24 -23.39
C PHE A 79 -12.70 1.75 -23.22
N ALA A 80 -13.70 1.22 -23.94
CA ALA A 80 -14.02 -0.19 -23.94
C ALA A 80 -12.88 -1.06 -24.49
N ALA A 81 -12.30 -0.68 -25.63
CA ALA A 81 -11.15 -1.37 -26.21
C ALA A 81 -9.96 -1.38 -25.24
N LYS A 82 -9.63 -0.22 -24.65
CA LYS A 82 -8.55 -0.10 -23.66
C LYS A 82 -8.78 -0.98 -22.44
N ARG A 83 -10.03 -1.06 -21.94
CA ARG A 83 -10.37 -1.89 -20.79
C ARG A 83 -10.25 -3.38 -21.12
N ARG A 84 -10.70 -3.82 -22.30
CA ARG A 84 -10.52 -5.21 -22.76
C ARG A 84 -9.04 -5.56 -22.88
N GLU A 85 -8.26 -4.68 -23.47
CA GLU A 85 -6.81 -4.87 -23.62
C GLU A 85 -6.11 -4.97 -22.26
N LEU A 86 -6.45 -4.09 -21.32
CA LEU A 86 -5.95 -4.18 -19.96
C LEU A 86 -6.35 -5.49 -19.28
N GLY A 87 -7.59 -5.94 -19.48
CA GLY A 87 -8.08 -7.23 -19.00
C GLY A 87 -7.25 -8.40 -19.54
N ARG A 88 -6.96 -8.42 -20.86
CA ARG A 88 -6.07 -9.41 -21.48
C ARG A 88 -4.68 -9.39 -20.85
N ARG A 89 -4.08 -8.21 -20.72
CA ARG A 89 -2.73 -8.05 -20.15
C ARG A 89 -2.64 -8.54 -18.70
N ILE A 90 -3.60 -8.15 -17.88
CA ILE A 90 -3.66 -8.58 -16.47
C ILE A 90 -3.93 -10.08 -16.39
N GLY A 91 -4.87 -10.60 -17.19
CA GLY A 91 -5.19 -12.02 -17.26
C GLY A 91 -3.97 -12.87 -17.61
N MET A 92 -3.23 -12.49 -18.67
CA MET A 92 -1.98 -13.17 -19.07
C MET A 92 -0.92 -13.13 -17.97
N THR A 93 -0.76 -11.98 -17.31
CA THR A 93 0.17 -11.85 -16.19
C THR A 93 -0.24 -12.77 -15.03
N ARG A 94 -1.53 -12.85 -14.71
CA ARG A 94 -2.06 -13.67 -13.64
C ARG A 94 -1.88 -15.16 -13.92
N LEU A 95 -2.23 -15.62 -15.14
CA LEU A 95 -2.00 -17.00 -15.56
C LEU A 95 -0.52 -17.39 -15.46
N GLY A 96 0.38 -16.51 -15.90
CA GLY A 96 1.82 -16.72 -15.77
C GLY A 96 2.37 -16.65 -14.34
N VAL A 97 1.62 -16.11 -13.37
CA VAL A 97 1.96 -16.13 -11.94
C VAL A 97 1.42 -17.39 -11.26
N GLU A 98 0.20 -17.80 -11.62
CA GLU A 98 -0.48 -18.99 -11.10
C GLU A 98 0.21 -20.28 -11.56
N SER A 99 0.64 -20.35 -12.83
CA SER A 99 1.33 -21.52 -13.42
C SER A 99 2.76 -21.74 -12.90
N ARG A 100 3.33 -20.80 -12.15
CA ARG A 100 4.68 -20.96 -11.60
C ARG A 100 4.67 -22.04 -10.50
N PRO A 101 5.58 -23.03 -10.54
CA PRO A 101 5.67 -24.00 -9.47
C PRO A 101 6.05 -23.31 -8.16
N ALA A 102 5.62 -23.91 -7.05
CA ALA A 102 6.15 -23.56 -5.73
C ALA A 102 7.68 -23.71 -5.74
N GLY A 103 8.38 -22.76 -5.11
CA GLY A 103 9.85 -22.75 -5.12
C GLY A 103 10.52 -22.21 -6.40
N SER A 104 9.77 -21.78 -7.43
CA SER A 104 10.39 -21.11 -8.58
C SER A 104 11.25 -19.90 -8.15
N PRO A 105 12.42 -19.65 -8.79
CA PRO A 105 13.32 -18.56 -8.42
C PRO A 105 12.62 -17.19 -8.35
N SER A 106 11.71 -16.94 -9.29
CA SER A 106 10.89 -15.72 -9.32
C SER A 106 9.95 -15.59 -8.11
N ARG A 107 9.33 -16.69 -7.64
CA ARG A 107 8.49 -16.67 -6.43
C ARG A 107 9.33 -16.50 -5.17
N ILE A 108 10.49 -17.16 -5.08
CA ILE A 108 11.44 -17.00 -3.97
C ILE A 108 11.90 -15.54 -3.88
N LEU A 109 12.31 -14.94 -5.00
CA LEU A 109 12.75 -13.55 -5.05
C LEU A 109 11.64 -12.58 -4.66
N ALA A 110 10.41 -12.80 -5.17
CA ALA A 110 9.25 -11.98 -4.78
C ALA A 110 8.94 -12.09 -3.28
N GLY A 111 9.04 -13.30 -2.71
CA GLY A 111 8.92 -13.55 -1.28
C GLY A 111 10.01 -12.82 -0.47
N ARG A 112 11.27 -12.90 -0.90
CA ARG A 112 12.40 -12.19 -0.27
C ARG A 112 12.20 -10.68 -0.30
N ARG A 113 11.84 -10.10 -1.46
CA ARG A 113 11.57 -8.65 -1.60
C ARG A 113 10.41 -8.21 -0.72
N SER A 114 9.31 -8.96 -0.72
CA SER A 114 8.15 -8.66 0.13
C SER A 114 8.51 -8.73 1.61
N GLY A 115 9.30 -9.73 2.01
CA GLY A 115 9.81 -9.89 3.36
C GLY A 115 10.70 -8.72 3.78
N ALA A 116 11.63 -8.30 2.93
CA ALA A 116 12.52 -7.16 3.19
C ALA A 116 11.74 -5.87 3.44
N THR A 117 10.69 -5.60 2.65
CA THR A 117 9.85 -4.42 2.86
C THR A 117 8.98 -4.53 4.11
N LYS A 118 8.34 -5.68 4.36
CA LYS A 118 7.43 -5.86 5.50
C LYS A 118 8.15 -5.95 6.85
N LEU A 119 9.38 -6.46 6.86
CA LEU A 119 10.22 -6.64 8.04
C LEU A 119 11.39 -5.65 8.08
N ALA A 120 11.26 -4.51 7.38
CA ALA A 120 12.30 -3.48 7.39
C ALA A 120 12.59 -2.93 8.79
N TRP A 121 11.60 -2.96 9.68
CA TRP A 121 11.73 -2.54 11.08
C TRP A 121 12.43 -3.59 11.97
N CYS A 122 12.45 -4.86 11.56
CA CYS A 122 12.91 -5.98 12.35
C CYS A 122 14.35 -6.35 11.94
N PRO A 123 15.33 -6.28 12.87
CA PRO A 123 16.70 -6.72 12.61
C PRO A 123 16.74 -8.18 12.15
N VAL A 124 17.76 -8.55 11.36
CA VAL A 124 17.78 -9.82 10.62
C VAL A 124 17.70 -11.02 11.56
N GLU A 125 18.34 -10.91 12.71
CA GLU A 125 18.54 -11.93 13.73
C GLU A 125 17.21 -12.31 14.41
N TYR A 126 16.27 -11.37 14.50
CA TYR A 126 14.95 -11.58 15.10
C TYR A 126 13.86 -11.98 14.11
N ARG A 127 14.16 -12.00 12.80
CA ARG A 127 13.15 -12.27 11.77
C ARG A 127 12.59 -13.68 11.84
N ASP A 128 13.41 -14.65 12.22
CA ASP A 128 12.96 -16.04 12.35
C ASP A 128 12.09 -16.26 13.59
N ASP A 129 12.43 -15.61 14.70
CA ASP A 129 11.57 -15.55 15.88
C ASP A 129 10.22 -14.90 15.54
N TYR A 130 10.22 -13.75 14.85
CA TYR A 130 8.98 -13.11 14.38
C TYR A 130 8.14 -14.03 13.50
N ARG A 131 8.78 -14.74 12.56
CA ARG A 131 8.08 -15.69 11.66
C ARG A 131 7.49 -16.85 12.45
N ARG A 132 8.18 -17.37 13.47
CA ARG A 132 7.68 -18.43 14.36
C ARG A 132 6.44 -17.97 15.12
N LEU A 133 6.47 -16.76 15.70
CA LEU A 133 5.33 -16.18 16.42
C LEU A 133 4.09 -16.09 15.51
N VAL A 134 4.25 -15.58 14.28
CA VAL A 134 3.12 -15.40 13.37
C VAL A 134 2.64 -16.72 12.75
N LYS A 135 3.54 -17.58 12.30
CA LYS A 135 3.18 -18.80 11.53
C LYS A 135 2.87 -20.00 12.41
N SER A 136 3.64 -20.21 13.46
CA SER A 136 3.53 -21.41 14.30
C SER A 136 2.63 -21.16 15.50
N GLN A 137 2.69 -19.97 16.08
CA GLN A 137 1.88 -19.62 17.27
C GLN A 137 0.62 -18.81 16.92
N GLY A 138 0.45 -18.41 15.66
CA GLY A 138 -0.76 -17.73 15.18
C GLY A 138 -0.96 -16.31 15.72
N LEU A 139 0.08 -15.67 16.28
CA LEU A 139 -0.03 -14.30 16.78
C LEU A 139 -0.35 -13.34 15.63
N ARG A 140 -1.17 -12.31 15.92
CA ARG A 140 -1.39 -11.23 14.96
C ARG A 140 -0.09 -10.46 14.79
N ALA A 141 0.15 -9.94 13.57
CA ALA A 141 1.38 -9.23 13.25
C ALA A 141 1.71 -8.07 14.21
N ALA A 142 0.70 -7.36 14.70
CA ALA A 142 0.88 -6.27 15.67
C ALA A 142 1.34 -6.77 17.05
N GLU A 143 0.83 -7.91 17.50
CA GLU A 143 1.21 -8.52 18.78
C GLU A 143 2.61 -9.13 18.69
N ALA A 144 2.87 -9.91 17.63
CA ALA A 144 4.19 -10.47 17.37
C ALA A 144 5.27 -9.39 17.25
N ARG A 145 4.93 -8.21 16.68
CA ARG A 145 5.84 -7.08 16.61
C ARG A 145 6.21 -6.55 18.01
N LYS A 146 5.22 -6.36 18.89
CA LYS A 146 5.47 -5.91 20.27
C LYS A 146 6.40 -6.87 21.01
N VAL A 147 6.12 -8.17 20.94
CA VAL A 147 6.95 -9.21 21.58
C VAL A 147 8.41 -9.13 21.11
N ILE A 148 8.64 -8.91 19.81
CA ILE A 148 9.99 -8.80 19.25
C ILE A 148 10.65 -7.48 19.65
N GLU A 149 9.93 -6.36 19.65
CA GLU A 149 10.46 -5.07 20.13
C GLU A 149 10.85 -5.15 21.62
N ASP A 150 10.05 -5.82 22.45
CA ASP A 150 10.35 -6.07 23.87
C ASP A 150 11.59 -6.96 24.03
N GLN A 151 11.70 -8.02 23.22
CA GLN A 151 12.88 -8.89 23.21
C GLN A 151 14.15 -8.14 22.79
N ILE A 152 14.07 -7.31 21.75
CA ILE A 152 15.18 -6.47 21.29
C ILE A 152 15.63 -5.52 22.42
N ALA A 153 14.68 -4.89 23.12
CA ALA A 153 14.98 -3.99 24.23
C ALA A 153 15.65 -4.74 25.40
N ALA A 154 15.14 -5.92 25.76
CA ALA A 154 15.71 -6.75 26.81
C ALA A 154 17.14 -7.23 26.47
N ASP A 155 17.37 -7.65 25.23
CA ASP A 155 18.69 -8.09 24.78
C ASP A 155 19.69 -6.93 24.70
N ALA A 156 19.25 -5.74 24.28
CA ALA A 156 20.07 -4.54 24.28
C ALA A 156 20.47 -4.13 25.71
N ALA A 157 19.55 -4.19 26.66
CA ALA A 157 19.84 -3.92 28.07
C ALA A 157 20.84 -4.94 28.65
N ARG A 158 20.67 -6.23 28.32
CA ARG A 158 21.61 -7.27 28.75
C ARG A 158 23.00 -7.04 28.17
N PHE A 159 23.08 -6.73 26.88
CA PHE A 159 24.35 -6.43 26.21
C PHE A 159 25.05 -5.23 26.84
N ALA A 160 24.33 -4.16 27.17
CA ALA A 160 24.90 -3.00 27.86
C ALA A 160 25.50 -3.37 29.23
N ALA A 161 24.92 -4.34 29.93
CA ALA A 161 25.39 -4.79 31.24
C ALA A 161 26.56 -5.78 31.16
N THR A 162 26.56 -6.70 30.19
CA THR A 162 27.50 -7.84 30.16
C THR A 162 28.53 -7.78 29.02
N GLY A 163 28.33 -6.92 28.02
CA GLY A 163 29.14 -6.88 26.79
C GLY A 163 28.93 -8.08 25.86
N VAL A 164 28.02 -9.00 26.16
CA VAL A 164 27.77 -10.22 25.37
C VAL A 164 26.34 -10.20 24.82
N LEU A 165 26.23 -10.33 23.50
CA LEU A 165 24.93 -10.41 22.83
C LEU A 165 24.34 -11.81 23.06
N PRO A 166 23.08 -11.96 23.51
CA PRO A 166 22.44 -13.27 23.69
C PRO A 166 22.37 -14.10 22.40
N GLN A 167 22.46 -13.42 21.25
CA GLN A 167 22.36 -14.00 19.92
C GLN A 167 23.63 -14.78 19.52
N SER A 168 24.81 -14.41 20.02
CA SER A 168 26.04 -15.15 19.73
C SER A 168 25.99 -16.58 20.29
N LEU A 169 25.36 -16.74 21.46
CA LEU A 169 25.14 -18.04 22.11
C LEU A 169 24.15 -18.94 21.36
N ARG A 170 23.24 -18.37 20.56
CA ARG A 170 22.25 -19.15 19.78
C ARG A 170 22.84 -19.75 18.50
N ILE A 171 23.86 -19.11 17.92
CA ILE A 171 24.54 -19.60 16.71
C ILE A 171 25.38 -20.84 17.04
N GLU A 172 25.99 -20.87 18.22
CA GLU A 172 26.84 -21.98 18.68
C GLU A 172 26.03 -23.26 18.97
N GLY A 173 24.77 -23.15 19.39
CA GLY A 173 23.91 -24.30 19.67
C GLY A 173 23.18 -24.91 18.46
N ALA A 174 23.21 -24.27 17.28
CA ALA A 174 22.51 -24.73 16.07
C ALA A 174 23.39 -25.55 15.11
N SER A 175 24.65 -25.80 15.47
CA SER A 175 25.63 -26.54 14.67
C SER A 175 25.91 -27.97 15.19
N ALA A 176 25.05 -28.49 16.07
CA ALA A 176 25.05 -29.88 16.56
C ALA A 176 23.81 -30.61 16.03
#